data_AF-A0A7K4BEA6-F1
#
_entry.id   AF-A0A7K4BEA6-F1
#
_cell.length_a   1.000
_cell.length_b   1.000
_cell.length_c   1.000
_cell.angle_alpha   90.00
_cell.angle_beta   90.00
_cell.angle_gamma   90.00
#
_symmetry.space_group_name_H-M   'P 1'
#
loop_
_entity.id
_entity.type
_entity.pdbx_description
1 polymer ?
#
loop_
_entity_poly.entity_id
_entity_poly.type
_entity_poly.pdbx_seq_one_letter_code
_entity_poly.pdbx_strand_id
1 'polypeptide(L)' 'MAVALDLPRCSAFGETEEEALAEIKTAISLWIETAEKEGRKIPTPSNQILLEKIIAGQKASVI' A
#
# COMPACT_ATOMS: atom_id res chain seq x y z
N MET A 1 8.63 5.51 -12.44
CA MET A 1 7.16 5.52 -12.17
C MET A 1 6.87 4.46 -11.12
N ALA A 2 6.03 4.78 -10.13
CA ALA A 2 5.57 3.85 -9.10
C ALA A 2 4.04 3.94 -8.95
N VAL A 3 3.41 2.84 -8.54
CA VAL A 3 1.95 2.71 -8.43
C VAL A 3 1.61 2.01 -7.11
N ALA A 4 0.66 2.55 -6.36
CA ALA A 4 0.10 1.90 -5.18
C ALA A 4 -1.14 1.08 -5.59
N LEU A 5 -0.94 -0.22 -5.88
CA LEU A 5 -1.99 -1.09 -6.46
C LEU A 5 -3.28 -1.16 -5.65
N ASP A 6 -3.15 -1.09 -4.32
CA ASP A 6 -4.30 -1.16 -3.41
C ASP A 6 -5.02 0.18 -3.25
N LEU A 7 -4.44 1.30 -3.71
CA LEU A 7 -5.05 2.63 -3.63
C LEU A 7 -5.52 3.09 -5.03
N PRO A 8 -6.84 3.20 -5.26
CA PRO A 8 -7.38 3.63 -6.56
C PRO A 8 -6.78 4.96 -7.03
N ARG A 9 -6.21 4.94 -8.25
CA ARG A 9 -5.63 6.10 -8.94
C ARG A 9 -4.45 6.75 -8.20
N CYS A 10 -3.70 6.00 -7.38
CA CYS A 10 -2.50 6.49 -6.73
C CYS A 10 -1.24 6.03 -7.47
N SER A 11 -0.58 6.97 -8.16
CA SER A 11 0.66 6.74 -8.90
C SER A 11 1.55 7.99 -8.84
N ALA A 12 2.86 7.80 -8.98
CA ALA A 12 3.82 8.89 -9.00
C ALA A 12 4.96 8.62 -10.00
N PHE A 13 5.65 9.68 -10.37
CA PHE A 13 6.76 9.67 -11.33
C PHE A 13 7.99 10.30 -10.68
N GLY A 14 9.16 9.93 -11.20
CA GLY A 14 10.47 10.45 -10.85
C GLY A 14 11.41 10.14 -12.01
N GLU A 15 12.52 10.86 -12.13
CA GLU A 15 13.53 10.60 -13.17
C GLU A 15 14.29 9.31 -12.85
N THR A 16 14.41 8.98 -11.57
CA THR A 16 14.98 7.72 -11.06
C THR A 16 13.93 6.83 -10.39
N GLU A 17 14.31 5.58 -10.12
CA GLU A 17 13.49 4.67 -9.33
C GLU A 17 13.30 5.21 -7.90
N GLU A 18 14.37 5.70 -7.29
CA GLU A 18 14.40 6.25 -5.93
C GLU A 18 13.46 7.46 -5.80
N GLU A 19 13.48 8.36 -6.78
CA GLU A 19 12.58 9.52 -6.82
C GLU A 19 11.12 9.08 -6.97
N ALA A 20 10.82 8.15 -7.88
CA ALA A 20 9.46 7.65 -8.04
C ALA A 20 8.94 6.98 -6.75
N LEU A 21 9.82 6.30 -6.01
CA LEU A 21 9.52 5.69 -4.72
C LEU A 21 9.36 6.72 -3.59
N ALA A 22 10.10 7.83 -3.62
CA ALA A 22 9.91 8.94 -2.69
C ALA A 22 8.56 9.62 -2.93
N GLU A 23 8.25 9.93 -4.18
CA GLU A 23 7.02 10.63 -4.56
C GLU A 23 5.76 9.79 -4.32
N ILE A 24 5.79 8.48 -4.58
CA ILE A 24 4.62 7.63 -4.31
C ILE A 24 4.31 7.54 -2.81
N LYS A 25 5.31 7.61 -1.93
CA LYS A 25 5.09 7.65 -0.47
C LYS A 25 4.35 8.92 -0.07
N THR A 26 4.72 10.07 -0.64
CA THR A 26 4.00 11.33 -0.45
C THR A 26 2.57 11.23 -0.96
N ALA A 27 2.39 10.69 -2.17
CA ALA A 27 1.06 10.51 -2.78
C ALA A 27 0.15 9.58 -1.95
N ILE A 28 0.69 8.49 -1.40
CA ILE A 28 -0.04 7.57 -0.50
C ILE A 28 -0.53 8.32 0.74
N SER A 29 0.34 9.07 1.42
CA SER A 29 -0.03 9.83 2.62
C SER A 29 -1.14 10.84 2.34
N LEU A 30 -1.02 11.61 1.24
CA LEU A 30 -2.03 12.59 0.83
C LEU A 30 -3.35 11.93 0.44
N TRP A 31 -3.30 10.78 -0.23
CA TRP A 31 -4.49 10.01 -0.59
C TRP A 31 -5.25 9.57 0.67
N ILE A 32 -4.54 9.03 1.66
CA ILE A 32 -5.11 8.58 2.94
C ILE A 32 -5.73 9.76 3.69
N GLU A 33 -4.98 10.86 3.87
CA GLU A 33 -5.47 12.06 4.55
C GLU A 33 -6.75 12.60 3.89
N THR A 34 -6.80 12.61 2.56
CA THR A 34 -7.99 13.03 1.81
C THR A 34 -9.14 12.06 2.01
N ALA A 35 -8.88 10.74 1.96
CA ALA A 35 -9.90 9.72 2.19
C ALA A 35 -10.52 9.84 3.58
N GLU A 36 -9.70 10.09 4.62
CA GLU A 36 -10.18 10.32 5.99
C GLU A 36 -11.05 11.58 6.08
N LYS A 37 -10.60 12.72 5.53
CA LYS A 37 -11.36 13.98 5.55
C LYS A 37 -12.70 13.87 4.83
N GLU A 38 -12.76 13.08 3.78
CA GLU A 38 -13.97 12.87 2.99
C GLU A 38 -14.84 11.70 3.49
N GLY A 39 -14.42 10.98 4.54
CA GLY A 39 -15.13 9.79 5.01
C GLY A 39 -15.16 8.64 4.01
N ARG A 40 -14.20 8.58 3.08
CA ARG A 40 -14.06 7.48 2.12
C ARG A 40 -13.51 6.25 2.84
N LYS A 41 -13.97 5.06 2.42
CA LYS A 41 -13.41 3.79 2.90
C LYS A 41 -11.97 3.62 2.40
N ILE A 42 -11.04 3.46 3.33
CA ILE A 42 -9.64 3.12 3.03
C ILE A 42 -9.54 1.59 2.83
N PRO A 43 -9.02 1.12 1.68
CA PRO A 43 -8.85 -0.31 1.45
C PRO A 43 -7.71 -0.89 2.29
N THR A 44 -7.85 -2.14 2.73
CA THR A 44 -6.79 -2.87 3.44
C THR A 44 -5.70 -3.29 2.45
N PRO A 45 -4.40 -3.14 2.78
CA PRO A 45 -3.31 -3.61 1.92
C PRO A 45 -3.39 -5.12 1.63
N SER A 46 -3.25 -5.51 0.37
CA SER A 46 -3.35 -6.91 -0.06
C SER A 46 -2.20 -7.77 0.51
N ASN A 47 -1.03 -7.16 0.74
CA ASN A 47 0.12 -7.84 1.34
C ASN A 47 -0.11 -8.22 2.81
N GLN A 48 -0.91 -7.46 3.57
CA GLN A 48 -1.25 -7.80 4.95
C GLN A 48 -1.97 -9.14 5.01
N ILE A 49 -2.94 -9.37 4.12
CA ILE A 49 -3.68 -10.63 4.03
C ILE A 49 -2.74 -11.79 3.66
N LEU A 50 -1.76 -11.55 2.78
CA LEU A 50 -0.77 -12.56 2.41
C LEU A 50 0.16 -12.90 3.59
N LEU A 51 0.64 -11.88 4.32
CA LEU A 51 1.49 -12.07 5.50
C LEU A 51 0.76 -12.86 6.59
N GLU A 52 -0.50 -12.53 6.86
CA GLU A 52 -1.35 -13.28 7.81
C GLU A 52 -1.47 -14.76 7.42
N LYS A 53 -1.71 -15.05 6.13
CA LYS A 53 -1.77 -16.43 5.62
C LYS A 53 -0.45 -17.18 5.74
N ILE A 54 0.67 -16.52 5.46
CA ILE A 54 2.01 -17.10 5.60
C ILE A 54 2.30 -17.42 7.07
N ILE A 55 2.03 -16.48 7.98
CA ILE A 55 2.23 -16.67 9.43
C ILE A 55 1.33 -17.80 9.96
N ALA A 56 0.07 -17.87 9.53
CA ALA A 56 -0.84 -18.94 9.90
C ALA A 56 -0.37 -20.31 9.38
N GLY A 57 0.15 -20.38 8.15
CA GLY A 57 0.72 -21.60 7.57
C GLY A 57 1.99 -22.09 8.29
N GLN A 58 2.85 -21.17 8.73
CA GLN A 58 4.05 -21.49 9.51
C GLN A 58 3.68 -22.12 10.87
N LYS A 59 2.61 -21.65 11.53
CA LYS A 59 2.12 -22.20 12.80
C LYS A 59 1.61 -23.64 12.65
N ALA A 60 1.00 -23.98 11.52
CA ALA A 60 0.48 -25.32 11.24
C ALA A 60 1.58 -26.35 10.90
N SER A 61 2.77 -25.90 10.45
CA SER A 61 3.90 -26.76 10.09
C SER A 61 4.81 -27.13 11.26
N VAL A 62 4.64 -26.51 12.43
CA VAL A 62 5.51 -26.68 13.63
C VAL A 62 4.77 -27.42 14.76
N ILE A 63 3.58 -27.98 14.48
CA ILE A 63 2.81 -28.82 15.40
C ILE A 63 2.67 -30.24 14.87
#